data_AF-A0A7S1WS32-F1
#
_entry.id   AF-A0A7S1WS32-F1
#
_cell.length_a   1.000
_cell.length_b   1.000
_cell.length_c   1.000
_cell.angle_alpha   90.00
_cell.angle_beta   90.00
_cell.angle_gamma   90.00
#
_symmetry.space_group_name_H-M   'P 1'
#
loop_
_entity.id
_entity.type
_entity.pdbx_description
1 polymer ?
#
loop_
_entity_poly.entity_id
_entity_poly.type
_entity_poly.pdbx_seq_one_letter_code
_entity_poly.pdbx_strand_id
1 'polypeptide(L)'
;QMGSSMWGYFAQHVCKKMVEAYEVQRGQRYEWVVFARADLLWVTKHPPLHLLAPGYVHVPFGQDNSFYNYGPEPGLNDRHAVIPRAHMQGYLGRWEDLRSGRAWDYMKKVARDQHQVNTEQYLLLHLRARGVPVRRFAPVAFVMQCAEGPQC
;
A
#
# COMPACT_ATOMS: atom_id res chain seq x y z
N GLN A 1 12.52 6.01 13.55
CA GLN A 1 11.92 5.63 12.26
C GLN A 1 10.37 5.60 12.26
N MET A 2 9.66 5.68 13.40
CA MET A 2 8.17 5.63 13.42
C MET A 2 7.46 6.82 12.75
N GLY A 3 8.07 8.01 12.74
CA GLY A 3 7.42 9.24 12.25
C GLY A 3 7.14 9.27 10.75
N SER A 4 8.07 8.80 9.91
CA SER A 4 7.95 8.86 8.45
C SER A 4 6.88 7.90 7.91
N SER A 5 6.79 6.69 8.46
CA SER A 5 5.78 5.71 8.03
C SER A 5 4.36 6.12 8.40
N MET A 6 4.16 6.70 9.59
CA MET A 6 2.86 7.25 9.99
C MET A 6 2.40 8.37 9.07
N TRP A 7 3.31 9.26 8.68
CA TRP A 7 3.02 10.32 7.72
C TRP A 7 2.61 9.76 6.36
N GLY A 8 3.27 8.68 5.91
CA GLY A 8 2.89 7.97 4.69
C GLY A 8 1.46 7.43 4.72
N TYR A 9 1.02 6.85 5.85
CA TYR A 9 -0.36 6.37 5.99
C TYR A 9 -1.37 7.51 6.03
N PHE A 10 -1.05 8.62 6.70
CA PHE A 10 -1.89 9.81 6.70
C PHE A 10 -2.01 10.41 5.30
N ALA A 11 -0.91 10.53 4.56
CA ALA A 11 -0.92 11.01 3.18
C ALA A 11 -1.80 10.13 2.27
N GLN A 12 -1.70 8.80 2.39
CA GLN A 12 -2.60 7.87 1.68
C GLN A 12 -4.08 8.08 2.05
N HIS A 13 -4.37 8.34 3.33
CA HIS A 13 -5.72 8.66 3.78
C HIS A 13 -6.24 9.96 3.15
N VAL A 14 -5.41 11.00 3.06
CA VAL A 14 -5.77 12.26 2.39
C VAL A 14 -6.07 12.00 0.91
N CYS A 15 -5.20 11.27 0.19
CA CYS A 15 -5.43 10.92 -1.22
C CYS A 15 -6.74 10.14 -1.40
N LYS A 16 -7.00 9.16 -0.53
CA LYS A 16 -8.26 8.41 -0.52
C LYS A 16 -9.47 9.32 -0.36
N LYS A 17 -9.42 10.29 0.56
CA LYS A 17 -10.50 11.26 0.78
C LYS A 17 -10.72 12.16 -0.44
N MET A 18 -9.66 12.56 -1.13
CA MET A 18 -9.77 13.32 -2.38
C MET A 18 -10.47 12.52 -3.48
N VAL A 19 -10.13 11.23 -3.64
CA VAL A 19 -10.81 10.33 -4.58
C VAL A 19 -12.29 10.23 -4.26
N GLU A 20 -12.64 9.96 -3.00
CA GLU A 20 -14.03 9.85 -2.54
C GLU A 20 -14.82 11.14 -2.78
N ALA A 21 -14.26 12.30 -2.45
CA ALA A 21 -14.90 13.59 -2.65
C ALA A 21 -15.18 13.86 -4.13
N TYR A 22 -14.23 13.54 -5.00
CA TYR A 22 -14.39 13.73 -6.44
C TYR A 22 -15.40 12.75 -7.04
N GLU A 23 -15.43 11.49 -6.59
CA GLU A 23 -16.45 10.51 -6.99
C GLU A 23 -17.87 10.98 -6.66
N VAL A 24 -18.05 11.59 -5.48
CA VAL A 24 -19.32 12.22 -5.08
C VAL A 24 -19.68 13.38 -6.01
N GLN A 25 -18.72 14.28 -6.27
CA GLN A 25 -18.93 15.44 -7.14
C GLN A 25 -19.34 15.05 -8.56
N ARG A 26 -18.71 14.02 -9.14
CA ARG A 26 -18.99 13.57 -10.51
C ARG A 26 -20.16 12.58 -10.62
N GLY A 27 -20.71 12.13 -9.48
CA GLY A 27 -21.79 11.12 -9.43
C GLY A 27 -21.39 9.72 -9.93
N GLN A 28 -20.10 9.41 -10.01
CA GLN A 28 -19.61 8.15 -10.57
C GLN A 28 -18.34 7.71 -9.84
N ARG A 29 -18.32 6.45 -9.42
CA ARG A 29 -17.14 5.82 -8.82
C ARG A 29 -16.14 5.44 -9.89
N TYR A 30 -14.85 5.52 -9.55
CA TYR A 30 -13.82 4.92 -10.38
C TYR A 30 -13.96 3.40 -10.39
N GLU A 31 -13.52 2.74 -11.45
CA GLU A 31 -13.38 1.29 -11.47
C GLU A 31 -12.09 0.86 -10.76
N TRP A 32 -11.03 1.64 -10.97
CA TRP A 32 -9.69 1.42 -10.46
C TRP A 32 -9.13 2.67 -9.79
N VAL A 33 -8.34 2.47 -8.74
CA VAL A 33 -7.55 3.49 -8.07
C VAL A 33 -6.11 3.04 -8.12
N VAL A 34 -5.23 3.93 -8.56
CA VAL A 34 -3.79 3.66 -8.62
C VAL A 34 -3.11 4.47 -7.53
N PHE A 35 -2.33 3.78 -6.70
CA PHE A 35 -1.41 4.43 -5.77
C PHE A 35 0.01 4.25 -6.31
N ALA A 36 0.79 5.32 -6.31
CA ALA A 36 2.20 5.30 -6.65
C ALA A 36 2.93 6.32 -5.78
N ARG A 37 4.14 6.00 -5.34
CA ARG A 37 5.04 7.03 -4.80
C ARG A 37 5.41 8.01 -5.91
N ALA A 38 5.60 9.27 -5.54
CA ALA A 38 5.93 10.35 -6.47
C ALA A 38 7.35 10.27 -7.04
N ASP A 39 8.24 9.50 -6.40
CA ASP A 39 9.68 9.39 -6.73
C ASP A 39 10.01 8.13 -7.56
N LEU A 40 9.02 7.55 -8.24
CA LEU A 40 9.23 6.40 -9.12
C LEU A 40 9.66 6.84 -10.52
N LEU A 41 10.77 6.27 -11.02
CA LEU A 41 11.11 6.29 -12.44
C LEU A 41 10.55 5.05 -13.12
N TRP A 42 9.72 5.28 -14.14
CA TRP A 42 9.12 4.23 -14.95
C TRP A 42 10.10 3.78 -16.04
N VAL A 43 10.46 2.50 -16.03
CA VAL A 43 11.33 1.91 -17.06
C VAL A 43 10.55 1.35 -18.24
N THR A 44 9.26 1.07 -18.03
CA THR A 44 8.34 0.64 -19.08
C THR A 44 6.92 1.07 -18.75
N LYS A 45 6.00 0.87 -19.69
CA LYS A 45 4.58 1.19 -19.51
C LYS A 45 3.96 0.33 -18.41
N HIS A 46 3.07 0.93 -17.64
CA HIS A 46 2.23 0.21 -16.69
C HIS A 46 1.41 -0.89 -17.40
N PRO A 47 1.21 -2.09 -16.79
CA PRO A 47 0.35 -3.12 -17.35
C PRO A 47 -1.05 -2.57 -17.70
N PRO A 48 -1.58 -2.83 -18.91
CA PRO A 48 -2.94 -2.43 -19.24
C PRO A 48 -3.95 -2.97 -18.22
N LEU A 49 -4.88 -2.13 -17.78
CA LEU A 49 -5.84 -2.49 -16.71
C LEU A 49 -6.71 -3.71 -17.08
N HIS A 50 -7.02 -3.91 -18.36
CA HIS A 50 -7.82 -5.04 -18.83
C HIS A 50 -7.13 -6.41 -18.66
N LEU A 51 -5.81 -6.44 -18.42
CA LEU A 51 -5.07 -7.67 -18.11
C LEU A 51 -5.08 -7.98 -16.60
N LEU A 52 -5.55 -7.05 -15.78
CA LEU A 52 -5.56 -7.19 -14.32
C LEU A 52 -6.91 -7.73 -13.86
N ALA A 53 -6.88 -8.77 -13.03
CA ALA A 53 -8.10 -9.36 -12.49
C ALA A 53 -8.77 -8.40 -11.47
N PRO A 54 -10.03 -7.98 -11.67
CA PRO A 54 -10.70 -6.95 -10.85
C PRO A 54 -11.03 -7.41 -9.43
N GLY A 55 -10.93 -8.72 -9.14
CA GLY A 55 -11.11 -9.27 -7.79
C GLY A 55 -9.87 -9.21 -6.91
N TYR A 56 -8.79 -8.55 -7.32
CA TYR A 56 -7.50 -8.53 -6.61
C TYR A 56 -6.88 -7.14 -6.59
N VAL A 57 -6.20 -6.80 -5.50
CA VAL A 57 -5.23 -5.70 -5.51
C VAL A 57 -3.94 -6.21 -6.16
N HIS A 58 -3.37 -5.43 -7.08
CA HIS A 58 -2.14 -5.79 -7.78
C HIS A 58 -0.99 -4.93 -7.28
N VAL A 59 0.07 -5.56 -6.79
CA VAL A 59 1.30 -4.89 -6.34
C VAL A 59 2.52 -5.44 -7.11
N PRO A 60 3.59 -4.66 -7.32
CA PRO A 60 4.81 -5.18 -7.94
C PRO A 60 5.39 -6.36 -7.17
N PHE A 61 6.02 -7.30 -7.87
CA PHE A 61 6.91 -8.29 -7.26
C PHE A 61 8.26 -7.67 -6.91
N GLY A 62 8.90 -8.16 -5.84
CA GLY A 62 10.24 -7.72 -5.43
C GLY A 62 10.22 -6.50 -4.51
N GLN A 63 11.35 -6.26 -3.83
CA GLN A 63 11.44 -5.38 -2.66
C GLN A 63 10.34 -5.67 -1.64
N ASP A 64 10.22 -6.94 -1.26
CA ASP A 64 9.38 -7.42 -0.16
C ASP A 64 10.21 -7.46 1.14
N ASN A 65 10.93 -6.37 1.39
CA ASN A 65 11.98 -6.10 2.40
C ASN A 65 12.41 -7.32 3.23
N SER A 66 12.93 -8.34 2.54
CA SER A 66 13.41 -9.55 3.18
C SER A 66 14.70 -9.35 3.96
N PHE A 67 15.47 -8.30 3.60
CA PHE A 67 16.71 -7.92 4.28
C PHE A 67 16.50 -7.40 5.70
N TYR A 68 15.35 -6.79 5.97
CA TYR A 68 14.94 -6.33 7.31
C TYR A 68 13.70 -7.10 7.79
N ASN A 69 13.50 -8.33 7.30
CA ASN A 69 12.42 -9.19 7.77
C ASN A 69 12.72 -9.61 9.20
N TYR A 70 12.22 -8.82 10.13
CA TYR A 70 12.07 -9.22 11.51
C TYR A 70 10.74 -9.90 11.73
N GLY A 71 10.14 -10.58 10.74
CA GLY A 71 8.85 -11.25 10.88
C GLY A 71 8.78 -12.52 10.03
N PRO A 72 7.78 -13.38 10.24
CA PRO A 72 7.78 -14.76 9.74
C PRO A 72 7.64 -14.87 8.21
N GLU A 73 7.21 -13.80 7.54
CA GLU A 73 6.93 -13.79 6.11
C GLU A 73 7.39 -12.45 5.47
N PRO A 74 7.78 -12.47 4.18
CA PRO A 74 8.08 -11.27 3.42
C PRO A 74 6.83 -10.38 3.27
N GLY A 75 7.05 -9.07 3.35
CA GLY A 75 5.99 -8.07 3.22
C GLY A 75 5.44 -7.95 1.79
N LEU A 76 4.62 -6.92 1.60
CA LEU A 76 4.18 -6.51 0.26
C LEU A 76 4.84 -5.19 -0.10
N ASN A 77 5.48 -5.12 -1.25
CA ASN A 77 5.93 -3.86 -1.84
C ASN A 77 4.77 -2.83 -1.88
N ASP A 78 4.90 -1.77 -1.08
CA ASP A 78 3.85 -0.78 -0.89
C ASP A 78 4.11 0.52 -1.65
N ARG A 79 5.03 0.52 -2.61
CA ARG A 79 5.45 1.69 -3.39
C ARG A 79 4.53 2.00 -4.56
N HIS A 80 3.84 0.99 -5.08
CA HIS A 80 2.85 1.11 -6.16
C HIS A 80 1.77 0.04 -6.00
N ALA A 81 0.53 0.37 -6.33
CA ALA A 81 -0.57 -0.57 -6.36
C ALA A 81 -1.66 -0.17 -7.34
N VAL A 82 -2.27 -1.18 -7.96
CA VAL A 82 -3.48 -1.06 -8.76
C VAL A 82 -4.63 -1.70 -8.00
N ILE A 83 -5.60 -0.89 -7.62
CA ILE A 83 -6.57 -1.22 -6.59
C ILE A 83 -7.96 -1.15 -7.23
N PRO A 84 -8.69 -2.28 -7.35
CA PRO A 84 -10.11 -2.21 -7.68
C PRO A 84 -10.81 -1.32 -6.68
N ARG A 85 -11.71 -0.44 -7.13
CA ARG A 85 -12.33 0.55 -6.24
C ARG A 85 -13.05 -0.07 -5.04
N ALA A 86 -13.55 -1.30 -5.18
CA ALA A 86 -14.13 -2.11 -4.12
C ALA A 86 -13.15 -2.41 -2.97
N HIS A 87 -11.85 -2.52 -3.25
CA HIS A 87 -10.79 -2.79 -2.29
C HIS A 87 -10.05 -1.54 -1.80
N MET A 88 -10.39 -0.35 -2.31
CA MET A 88 -9.72 0.92 -1.95
C MET A 88 -9.66 1.15 -0.44
N GLN A 89 -10.78 0.92 0.27
CA GLN A 89 -10.83 1.06 1.73
C GLN A 89 -9.92 0.05 2.45
N GLY A 90 -9.79 -1.15 1.89
CA GLY A 90 -8.95 -2.19 2.46
C GLY A 90 -7.47 -1.94 2.22
N TYR A 91 -7.07 -1.23 1.17
CA TYR A 91 -5.66 -0.92 0.90
C TYR A 91 -5.20 0.41 1.51
N LEU A 92 -5.98 1.48 1.31
CA LEU A 92 -5.66 2.84 1.78
C LEU A 92 -6.22 3.13 3.20
N GLY A 93 -6.74 2.11 3.89
CA GLY A 93 -7.40 2.23 5.21
C GLY A 93 -6.49 2.06 6.43
N ARG A 94 -5.18 2.02 6.22
CA ARG A 94 -4.17 1.78 7.27
C ARG A 94 -4.21 2.85 8.37
N TRP A 95 -4.31 4.12 7.99
CA TRP A 95 -4.38 5.23 8.95
C TRP A 95 -5.59 5.11 9.89
N GLU A 96 -6.76 4.79 9.35
CA GLU A 96 -7.98 4.68 10.14
C GLU A 96 -7.92 3.54 11.16
N ASP A 97 -7.25 2.44 10.82
CA ASP A 97 -7.06 1.32 11.75
C ASP A 97 -6.03 1.60 12.82
N LEU A 98 -4.96 2.32 12.49
CA LEU A 98 -4.01 2.81 13.49
C LEU A 98 -4.70 3.76 14.45
N ARG A 99 -5.40 4.78 13.92
CA ARG A 99 -6.06 5.80 14.72
C ARG A 99 -7.14 5.24 15.64
N SER A 100 -7.85 4.20 15.21
CA SER A 100 -8.91 3.58 16.02
C SER A 100 -8.41 2.43 16.92
N GLY A 101 -7.12 2.10 16.89
CA GLY A 101 -6.56 0.96 17.60
C GLY A 101 -6.88 -0.43 17.01
N ARG A 102 -7.69 -0.53 15.95
CA ARG A 102 -8.01 -1.81 15.28
C ARG A 102 -6.79 -2.48 14.69
N ALA A 103 -5.77 -1.70 14.35
CA ALA A 103 -4.50 -2.24 13.86
C ALA A 103 -3.86 -3.22 14.87
N TRP A 104 -4.08 -3.01 16.16
CA TRP A 104 -3.55 -3.89 17.21
C TRP A 104 -4.07 -5.32 17.10
N ASP A 105 -5.30 -5.53 16.62
CA ASP A 105 -5.90 -6.87 16.59
C ASP A 105 -5.16 -7.87 15.70
N TYR A 106 -4.56 -7.39 14.62
CA TYR A 106 -3.79 -8.21 13.69
C TYR A 106 -2.27 -8.03 13.83
N MET A 107 -1.79 -6.93 14.43
CA MET A 107 -0.36 -6.76 14.70
C MET A 107 0.10 -7.47 15.97
N LYS A 108 -0.77 -7.59 16.99
CA LYS A 108 -0.38 -8.13 18.32
C LYS A 108 0.24 -9.52 18.27
N LYS A 109 -0.19 -10.37 17.32
CA LYS A 109 0.35 -11.72 17.17
C LYS A 109 1.84 -11.66 16.80
N VAL A 110 2.18 -10.87 15.78
CA VAL A 110 3.57 -10.72 15.32
C VAL A 110 4.40 -9.96 16.36
N ALA A 111 3.85 -8.90 16.96
CA ALA A 111 4.56 -8.14 17.99
C ALA A 111 4.90 -8.95 19.25
N ARG A 112 4.03 -9.90 19.65
CA ARG A 112 4.27 -10.78 20.80
C ARG A 112 5.46 -11.71 20.61
N ASP A 113 5.74 -12.09 19.37
CA ASP A 113 6.86 -12.95 19.01
C ASP A 113 8.19 -12.17 18.91
N GLN A 114 8.26 -10.95 19.49
CA GLN A 114 9.41 -10.02 19.45
C GLN A 114 9.85 -9.59 18.04
N HIS A 115 8.99 -9.81 17.05
CA HIS A 115 9.20 -9.46 15.67
C HIS A 115 8.84 -7.97 15.44
N GLN A 116 9.75 -7.19 14.85
CA GLN A 116 9.44 -5.82 14.43
C GLN A 116 8.59 -5.86 13.16
N VAL A 117 7.46 -5.16 13.16
CA VAL A 117 6.58 -5.04 11.99
C VAL A 117 6.99 -3.83 11.16
N ASN A 118 7.59 -4.07 9.99
CA ASN A 118 7.88 -3.00 9.03
C ASN A 118 6.63 -2.59 8.24
N THR A 119 6.73 -1.55 7.39
CA THR A 119 5.57 -0.99 6.66
C THR A 119 4.94 -1.97 5.65
N GLU A 120 5.77 -2.77 4.98
CA GLU A 120 5.36 -3.76 3.98
C GLU A 120 4.69 -4.98 4.65
N GLN A 121 5.20 -5.40 5.81
CA GLN A 121 4.55 -6.40 6.65
C GLN A 121 3.25 -5.88 7.25
N TYR A 122 3.22 -4.62 7.67
CA TYR A 122 1.99 -3.99 8.14
C TYR A 122 0.93 -3.97 7.05
N LEU A 123 1.31 -3.65 5.80
CA LEU A 123 0.39 -3.75 4.65
C LEU A 123 -0.13 -5.19 4.48
N LEU A 124 0.75 -6.19 4.52
CA LEU A 124 0.34 -7.60 4.40
C LEU A 124 -0.69 -7.99 5.47
N LEU A 125 -0.39 -7.71 6.74
CA LEU A 125 -1.28 -8.03 7.86
C LEU A 125 -2.61 -7.28 7.76
N HIS A 126 -2.58 -6.01 7.35
CA HIS A 126 -3.77 -5.21 7.14
C HIS A 126 -4.67 -5.81 6.06
N LEU A 127 -4.13 -6.13 4.88
CA LEU A 127 -4.92 -6.69 3.78
C LEU A 127 -5.52 -8.05 4.16
N ARG A 128 -4.76 -8.90 4.86
CA ARG A 128 -5.28 -10.19 5.38
C ARG A 128 -6.41 -10.00 6.37
N ALA A 129 -6.24 -9.11 7.34
CA ALA A 129 -7.28 -8.81 8.34
C ALA A 129 -8.56 -8.25 7.70
N ARG A 130 -8.44 -7.57 6.54
CA ARG A 130 -9.58 -7.06 5.76
C ARG A 130 -10.11 -8.03 4.70
N GLY A 131 -9.55 -9.23 4.57
CA GLY A 131 -9.94 -10.19 3.54
C GLY A 131 -9.70 -9.69 2.12
N VAL A 132 -8.72 -8.81 1.91
CA VAL A 132 -8.40 -8.24 0.59
C VAL A 132 -7.40 -9.16 -0.12
N PRO A 133 -7.79 -9.80 -1.22
CA PRO A 133 -6.89 -10.67 -1.97
C PRO A 133 -5.90 -9.86 -2.80
N VAL A 134 -4.68 -10.38 -2.94
CA VAL A 134 -3.55 -9.71 -3.61
C VAL A 134 -2.98 -10.59 -4.71
N ARG A 135 -2.61 -9.99 -5.84
CA ARG A 135 -1.80 -10.58 -6.90
C ARG A 135 -0.57 -9.72 -7.16
N ARG A 136 0.45 -10.34 -7.76
CA ARG A 136 1.69 -9.68 -8.12
C ARG A 136 1.76 -9.45 -9.62
N PHE A 137 2.47 -8.41 -10.02
CA PHE A 137 2.87 -8.19 -11.42
C PHE A 137 4.36 -7.79 -11.48
N ALA A 138 4.96 -7.88 -12.66
CA ALA A 138 6.39 -7.57 -12.82
C ALA A 138 6.67 -6.09 -12.47
N PRO A 139 7.76 -5.78 -11.74
CA PRO A 139 8.12 -4.39 -11.46
C PRO A 139 8.45 -3.64 -12.76
N VAL A 140 7.80 -2.49 -12.96
CA VAL A 140 7.95 -1.63 -14.16
C VAL A 140 8.50 -0.24 -13.84
N ALA A 141 8.80 0.01 -12.56
CA ALA A 141 9.34 1.25 -12.06
C ALA A 141 10.21 0.98 -10.82
N PHE A 142 11.13 1.88 -10.52
CA PHE A 142 11.96 1.83 -9.33
C PHE A 142 12.08 3.22 -8.69
N VAL A 143 12.40 3.26 -7.40
CA VAL A 143 12.59 4.53 -6.67
C VAL A 143 13.87 5.18 -7.15
N MET A 144 13.78 6.43 -7.59
CA MET A 144 14.95 7.23 -7.87
C MET A 144 15.53 7.78 -6.58
N GLN A 145 16.84 7.69 -6.44
CA GLN A 145 17.56 8.48 -5.45
C GLN A 145 17.38 9.96 -5.83
N CYS A 146 16.87 10.79 -4.92
CA CYS A 146 16.88 12.21 -5.20
C CYS A 146 18.32 12.73 -5.21
N ALA A 147 18.60 13.69 -6.08
CA ALA A 147 19.86 14.42 -6.04
C ALA A 147 19.89 15.45 -4.88
N GLU A 148 18.77 16.12 -4.56
CA GLU A 148 18.67 17.13 -3.47
C GLU A 148 17.23 17.26 -2.90
N GLY A 149 17.09 17.56 -1.60
CA GLY A 149 15.83 17.94 -0.92
C GLY A 149 15.66 17.31 0.48
N PRO A 150 14.80 17.80 1.40
CA PRO A 150 14.73 17.32 2.80
C PRO A 150 13.99 15.99 3.02
N GLN A 151 13.42 15.39 1.97
CA GLN A 151 12.95 13.99 1.97
C GLN A 151 13.94 13.08 1.23
N CYS A 152 15.14 13.63 1.08
CA CYS A 152 16.41 13.12 0.65
C CYS A 152 17.43 13.72 1.68
#